data_AF-A0AA35RTD1-F1
#
_entry.id   AF-A0AA35RTD1-F1
#
_cell.length_a   1.000
_cell.length_b   1.000
_cell.length_c   1.000
_cell.angle_alpha   90.00
_cell.angle_beta   90.00
_cell.angle_gamma   90.00
#
_symmetry.space_group_name_H-M   'P 1'
#
loop_
_entity.id
_entity.type
_entity.pdbx_description
1 polymer ?
#
loop_
_entity_poly.entity_id
_entity_poly.type
_entity_poly.pdbx_seq_one_letter_code
_entity_poly.pdbx_strand_id
1 'polypeptide(L)'
;VLVSFVSPYDLEAVFTSLYTPFSVQSSFPTSPDGCGVSGTQPVNFTQVHTVAVHGESVSLSSHPPVLGDLDLDGYPDILLPVSSSSGVLLLVPRQCRDNCNGSKVTLDPQWIPVTNGNVTSAFFFDLWEDGVLDLVVTEEREQAAGSSHQLLAFRHHLQDDHAFLKVLVPSGHCYHNCRSGQMPYGSVLPGVVVRFSTTDRMGRRKEGVRTLTSGHAHQLPFAVFGLGQTPSLVERLEVGVEGGGVTASRQWTNLVPNSQVIVIPSPPSQPLRWRLELYLTPGQLVYSTAGVLAALFLATAVLVLLLQTREKYQDSREKRMAKHKFHFNAM
;
A
#
# COMPACT_ATOMS: atom_id res chain seq x y z
N VAL A 1 0.99 5.23 -38.61
CA VAL A 1 -0.45 5.10 -38.27
C VAL A 1 -1.01 6.52 -38.17
N LEU A 2 -2.06 6.79 -38.95
CA LEU A 2 -2.52 8.11 -39.42
C LEU A 2 -3.32 8.92 -38.36
N VAL A 3 -3.08 10.26 -38.38
CA VAL A 3 -4.07 11.39 -38.31
C VAL A 3 -4.66 11.75 -36.92
N SER A 4 -4.86 13.01 -36.49
CA SER A 4 -4.83 14.36 -37.12
C SER A 4 -4.33 15.46 -36.17
N PHE A 5 -3.78 16.53 -36.74
CA PHE A 5 -3.62 17.85 -36.10
C PHE A 5 -4.92 18.67 -36.16
N VAL A 6 -5.23 19.44 -35.11
CA VAL A 6 -6.19 20.54 -35.14
C VAL A 6 -5.49 21.82 -34.66
N SER A 7 -5.73 22.90 -35.42
CA SER A 7 -5.15 24.24 -35.35
C SER A 7 -5.66 25.08 -34.16
N PRO A 8 -4.91 26.09 -33.65
CA PRO A 8 -5.20 26.80 -32.42
C PRO A 8 -5.99 28.09 -32.68
N TYR A 9 -7.32 28.03 -32.70
CA TYR A 9 -8.20 29.19 -32.56
C TYR A 9 -9.52 28.72 -31.97
N ASP A 10 -9.66 28.81 -30.64
CA ASP A 10 -10.92 28.97 -29.88
C ASP A 10 -10.66 28.86 -28.36
N LEU A 11 -9.84 29.78 -27.82
CA LEU A 11 -9.46 29.83 -26.40
C LEU A 11 -10.18 30.93 -25.59
N GLU A 12 -11.25 31.53 -26.09
CA GLU A 12 -12.02 32.55 -25.33
C GLU A 12 -13.47 32.17 -24.99
N ALA A 13 -13.98 31.00 -25.37
CA ALA A 13 -15.36 30.61 -25.03
C ALA A 13 -15.51 29.66 -23.82
N VAL A 14 -14.42 29.27 -23.16
CA VAL A 14 -14.45 28.25 -22.07
C VAL A 14 -14.48 28.87 -20.66
N PHE A 15 -14.23 30.17 -20.51
CA PHE A 15 -14.08 30.81 -19.19
C PHE A 15 -15.34 31.45 -18.59
N THR A 16 -16.54 31.23 -19.15
CA THR A 16 -17.77 31.89 -18.64
C THR A 16 -18.99 30.99 -18.40
N SER A 17 -18.86 29.66 -18.25
CA SER A 17 -20.01 28.81 -17.87
C SER A 17 -19.84 27.92 -16.63
N LEU A 18 -18.75 28.06 -15.85
CA LEU A 18 -18.53 27.27 -14.63
C LEU A 18 -19.23 27.81 -13.36
N TYR A 19 -20.34 28.51 -13.51
CA TYR A 19 -21.27 28.80 -12.42
C TYR A 19 -22.69 28.38 -12.82
N THR A 20 -22.92 27.08 -12.92
CA THR A 20 -24.26 26.51 -12.79
C THR A 20 -24.21 25.30 -11.86
N PRO A 21 -25.06 25.23 -10.82
CA PRO A 21 -25.11 24.06 -9.95
C PRO A 21 -25.71 22.89 -10.73
N PHE A 22 -24.91 21.86 -10.99
CA PHE A 22 -25.35 20.62 -11.60
C PHE A 22 -26.19 19.82 -10.58
N SER A 23 -27.51 19.73 -10.81
CA SER A 23 -28.39 18.79 -10.11
C SER A 23 -28.37 17.45 -10.84
N VAL A 24 -27.78 16.41 -10.25
CA VAL A 24 -27.88 15.04 -10.76
C VAL A 24 -29.16 14.41 -10.21
N GLN A 25 -30.18 14.27 -11.07
CA GLN A 25 -31.32 13.38 -10.80
C GLN A 25 -30.92 11.96 -11.21
N SER A 26 -30.75 11.07 -10.24
CA SER A 26 -30.68 9.63 -10.48
C SER A 26 -31.93 8.96 -9.92
N SER A 27 -32.84 8.56 -10.82
CA SER A 27 -33.98 7.70 -10.48
C SER A 27 -33.54 6.24 -10.62
N PHE A 28 -33.35 5.54 -9.50
CA PHE A 28 -33.18 4.09 -9.47
C PHE A 28 -34.47 3.42 -8.95
N PRO A 29 -34.94 2.31 -9.56
CA PRO A 29 -36.16 1.64 -9.14
C PRO A 29 -35.96 0.90 -7.81
N THR A 30 -36.86 1.13 -6.87
CA THR A 30 -36.88 0.54 -5.54
C THR A 30 -37.28 -0.94 -5.58
N SER A 31 -36.40 -1.85 -5.17
CA SER A 31 -36.76 -3.22 -4.76
C SER A 31 -36.88 -3.27 -3.23
N PRO A 32 -37.88 -3.98 -2.67
CA PRO A 32 -38.10 -4.05 -1.24
C PRO A 32 -37.19 -5.13 -0.67
N ASP A 33 -36.01 -4.78 -0.18
CA ASP A 33 -35.33 -5.44 0.94
C ASP A 33 -33.99 -4.74 1.24
N GLY A 34 -33.99 -3.91 2.29
CA GLY A 34 -32.84 -3.71 3.18
C GLY A 34 -31.51 -3.16 2.63
N CYS A 35 -31.49 -1.95 2.07
CA CYS A 35 -30.34 -1.02 2.12
C CYS A 35 -30.77 0.35 1.55
N GLY A 36 -31.49 1.14 2.34
CA GLY A 36 -31.89 2.50 1.95
C GLY A 36 -30.82 3.53 2.30
N VAL A 37 -29.95 3.88 1.36
CA VAL A 37 -29.23 5.16 1.41
C VAL A 37 -30.22 6.24 0.97
N SER A 38 -31.10 6.63 1.89
CA SER A 38 -31.98 7.78 1.68
C SER A 38 -31.30 9.03 2.23
N GLY A 39 -30.84 9.88 1.32
CA GLY A 39 -30.38 11.22 1.66
C GLY A 39 -29.18 11.66 0.84
N THR A 40 -29.42 12.33 -0.28
CA THR A 40 -28.49 13.35 -0.75
C THR A 40 -28.61 14.53 0.22
N GLN A 41 -27.94 14.44 1.37
CA GLN A 41 -27.76 15.63 2.19
C GLN A 41 -26.88 16.59 1.40
N PRO A 42 -27.30 17.85 1.18
CA PRO A 42 -26.42 18.85 0.59
C PRO A 42 -25.19 18.97 1.51
N VAL A 43 -24.00 18.77 0.94
CA VAL A 43 -22.75 18.99 1.65
C VAL A 43 -22.60 20.51 1.81
N ASN A 44 -23.05 21.03 2.95
CA ASN A 44 -22.86 22.42 3.30
C ASN A 44 -21.44 22.62 3.85
N PHE A 45 -20.57 23.26 3.06
CA PHE A 45 -19.28 23.74 3.52
C PHE A 45 -19.52 24.91 4.48
N THR A 46 -19.64 24.62 5.78
CA THR A 46 -19.95 25.62 6.82
C THR A 46 -18.72 26.24 7.45
N GLN A 47 -17.54 25.64 7.27
CA GLN A 47 -16.28 26.12 7.83
C GLN A 47 -15.18 26.05 6.77
N VAL A 48 -14.44 27.15 6.64
CA VAL A 48 -13.17 27.22 5.90
C VAL A 48 -12.07 27.29 6.94
N HIS A 49 -11.22 26.27 6.97
CA HIS A 49 -10.02 26.27 7.81
C HIS A 49 -8.81 26.59 6.93
N THR A 50 -8.19 27.74 7.17
CA THR A 50 -6.91 28.07 6.55
C THR A 50 -5.81 27.37 7.33
N VAL A 51 -5.13 26.41 6.71
CA VAL A 51 -3.91 25.83 7.28
C VAL A 51 -2.79 26.85 7.06
N ALA A 52 -2.56 27.70 8.04
CA ALA A 52 -1.42 28.59 8.06
C ALA A 52 -0.19 27.80 8.55
N VAL A 53 0.78 27.55 7.67
CA VAL A 53 2.13 27.18 8.11
C VAL A 53 2.72 28.43 8.76
N HIS A 54 3.19 28.30 10.00
CA HIS A 54 3.59 29.44 10.83
C HIS A 54 4.58 30.37 10.10
N GLY A 55 4.14 31.59 9.75
CA GLY A 55 5.01 32.71 9.40
C GLY A 55 5.36 32.94 7.92
N GLU A 56 5.02 32.03 7.00
CA GLU A 56 5.33 32.21 5.57
C GLU A 56 4.14 31.88 4.66
N SER A 57 3.94 32.71 3.63
CA SER A 57 2.99 32.42 2.55
C SER A 57 3.55 31.28 1.70
N VAL A 58 2.99 30.08 1.85
CA VAL A 58 3.38 28.89 1.10
C VAL A 58 2.66 28.88 -0.24
N SER A 59 3.40 29.08 -1.33
CA SER A 59 2.88 28.94 -2.70
C SER A 59 2.89 27.46 -3.09
N LEU A 60 1.71 26.86 -3.29
CA LEU A 60 1.60 25.47 -3.74
C LEU A 60 2.03 25.32 -5.21
N SER A 61 2.64 24.18 -5.53
CA SER A 61 2.86 23.80 -6.93
C SER A 61 1.53 23.56 -7.66
N SER A 62 1.56 23.62 -8.99
CA SER A 62 0.41 23.33 -9.85
C SER A 62 -0.01 21.85 -9.84
N HIS A 63 0.79 20.98 -9.23
CA HIS A 63 0.48 19.55 -9.11
C HIS A 63 -0.55 19.31 -7.98
N PRO A 64 -1.48 18.37 -8.18
CA PRO A 64 -2.53 18.08 -7.20
C PRO A 64 -1.96 17.48 -5.91
N PRO A 65 -2.68 17.61 -4.78
CA PRO A 65 -2.32 16.91 -3.55
C PRO A 65 -2.29 15.40 -3.78
N VAL A 66 -1.31 14.74 -3.17
CA VAL A 66 -1.20 13.28 -3.17
C VAL A 66 -1.63 12.76 -1.81
N LEU A 67 -2.41 11.69 -1.80
CA LEU A 67 -2.86 11.05 -0.57
C LEU A 67 -2.07 9.78 -0.30
N GLY A 68 -1.59 9.60 0.92
CA GLY A 68 -0.87 8.41 1.38
C GLY A 68 -1.26 8.06 2.82
N ASP A 69 -0.63 7.05 3.40
CA ASP A 69 -0.68 6.76 4.84
C ASP A 69 0.78 6.45 5.21
N LEU A 70 1.51 7.49 5.59
CA LEU A 70 2.96 7.49 5.71
C LEU A 70 3.39 6.90 7.07
N ASP A 71 2.62 7.19 8.12
CA ASP A 71 2.88 6.68 9.48
C ASP A 71 2.11 5.38 9.83
N LEU A 72 1.35 4.85 8.86
CA LEU A 72 0.59 3.60 8.97
C LEU A 72 -0.41 3.60 10.14
N ASP A 73 -0.99 4.76 10.46
CA ASP A 73 -1.96 4.91 11.54
C ASP A 73 -3.41 4.53 11.14
N GLY A 74 -3.64 4.42 9.82
CA GLY A 74 -4.91 4.08 9.17
C GLY A 74 -5.70 5.26 8.64
N TYR A 75 -5.18 6.48 8.79
CA TYR A 75 -5.76 7.70 8.26
C TYR A 75 -4.96 8.23 7.05
N PRO A 76 -5.63 8.88 6.09
CA PRO A 76 -4.95 9.39 4.91
C PRO A 76 -4.20 10.69 5.21
N ASP A 77 -2.87 10.66 5.05
CA ASP A 77 -1.99 11.83 4.98
C ASP A 77 -2.11 12.55 3.64
N ILE A 78 -1.85 13.87 3.66
CA ILE A 78 -1.88 14.72 2.48
C ILE A 78 -0.50 15.28 2.22
N LEU A 79 0.06 14.99 1.04
CA LEU A 79 1.32 15.53 0.55
C LEU A 79 1.07 16.66 -0.43
N LEU A 80 1.71 17.79 -0.18
CA LEU A 80 1.62 19.01 -0.96
C LEU A 80 3.02 19.43 -1.44
N PRO A 81 3.30 19.38 -2.75
CA PRO A 81 4.51 19.98 -3.30
C PRO A 81 4.42 21.51 -3.22
N VAL A 82 5.45 22.15 -2.67
CA VAL A 82 5.49 23.60 -2.49
C VAL A 82 6.38 24.21 -3.56
N SER A 83 5.82 25.12 -4.35
CA SER A 83 6.53 25.83 -5.42
C SER A 83 7.61 26.76 -4.87
N SER A 84 8.70 26.88 -5.62
CA SER A 84 9.87 27.73 -5.30
C SER A 84 10.49 27.42 -3.95
N SER A 85 10.31 26.20 -3.47
CA SER A 85 10.84 25.72 -2.21
C SER A 85 11.60 24.42 -2.42
N SER A 86 12.48 24.13 -1.48
CA SER A 86 13.36 22.97 -1.52
C SER A 86 12.80 21.80 -0.70
N GLY A 87 11.47 21.76 -0.52
CA GLY A 87 10.79 20.80 0.32
C GLY A 87 9.34 20.54 -0.04
N VAL A 88 8.71 19.66 0.73
CA VAL A 88 7.30 19.30 0.62
C VAL A 88 6.61 19.51 1.96
N LEU A 89 5.33 19.85 1.90
CA LEU A 89 4.48 19.97 3.09
C LEU A 89 3.65 18.70 3.23
N LEU A 90 3.82 18.01 4.35
CA LEU A 90 3.01 16.86 4.74
C LEU A 90 1.99 17.30 5.79
N LEU A 91 0.72 16.98 5.59
CA LEU A 91 -0.34 17.21 6.57
C LEU A 91 -0.79 15.87 7.12
N VAL A 92 -0.51 15.65 8.41
CA VAL A 92 -0.83 14.39 9.10
C VAL A 92 -2.05 14.60 9.99
N PRO A 93 -3.15 13.85 9.82
CA PRO A 93 -4.30 13.93 10.71
C PRO A 93 -3.95 13.35 12.08
N ARG A 94 -4.06 14.15 13.14
CA ARG A 94 -3.88 13.72 14.52
C ARG A 94 -5.16 13.91 15.33
N GLN A 95 -5.33 13.06 16.34
CA GLN A 95 -6.37 13.30 17.34
C GLN A 95 -6.09 14.62 18.05
N CYS A 96 -7.13 15.46 18.15
CA CYS A 96 -7.04 16.70 18.90
C CYS A 96 -6.69 16.39 20.37
N ARG A 97 -5.67 17.07 20.90
CA ARG A 97 -5.28 16.97 22.31
C ARG A 97 -5.87 18.11 23.16
N ASP A 98 -5.68 19.36 22.73
CA ASP A 98 -6.07 20.56 23.49
C ASP A 98 -6.65 21.67 22.57
N ASN A 99 -7.68 22.38 23.05
CA ASN A 99 -8.23 23.63 22.47
C ASN A 99 -8.74 23.59 20.99
N CYS A 100 -9.32 22.49 20.51
CA CYS A 100 -9.73 22.41 19.09
C CYS A 100 -11.16 22.88 18.76
N ASN A 101 -11.79 23.74 19.57
CA ASN A 101 -13.13 24.31 19.29
C ASN A 101 -14.19 23.29 18.78
N GLY A 102 -14.18 22.07 19.33
CA GLY A 102 -15.10 20.98 18.95
C GLY A 102 -14.64 20.06 17.83
N SER A 103 -13.50 20.34 17.17
CA SER A 103 -12.89 19.44 16.18
C SER A 103 -12.26 18.23 16.86
N LYS A 104 -12.58 17.02 16.39
CA LYS A 104 -12.01 15.76 16.89
C LYS A 104 -10.62 15.45 16.31
N VAL A 105 -10.34 16.00 15.13
CA VAL A 105 -9.11 15.77 14.36
C VAL A 105 -8.52 17.12 13.96
N THR A 106 -7.20 17.23 14.02
CA THR A 106 -6.42 18.39 13.57
C THR A 106 -5.38 17.92 12.56
N LEU A 107 -5.10 18.72 11.54
CA LEU A 107 -3.99 18.45 10.61
C LEU A 107 -2.72 19.06 11.17
N ASP A 108 -1.72 18.22 11.42
CA ASP A 108 -0.39 18.59 11.89
C ASP A 108 0.53 18.82 10.67
N PRO A 109 0.91 20.09 10.36
CA PRO A 109 1.77 20.39 9.23
C PRO A 109 3.23 20.07 9.54
N GLN A 110 3.83 19.23 8.71
CA GLN A 110 5.24 18.84 8.79
C GLN A 110 5.97 19.25 7.53
N TRP A 111 7.02 20.05 7.70
CA TRP A 111 7.92 20.44 6.62
C TRP A 111 9.00 19.37 6.43
N ILE A 112 9.07 18.81 5.24
CA ILE A 112 10.12 17.85 4.87
C ILE A 112 11.07 18.56 3.91
N PRO A 113 12.29 18.94 4.34
CA PRO A 113 13.31 19.44 3.43
C PRO A 113 13.82 18.27 2.57
N VAL A 114 13.70 18.41 1.26
CA VAL A 114 13.98 17.31 0.32
C VAL A 114 15.22 17.61 -0.51
N THR A 115 15.39 18.84 -0.96
CA THR A 115 16.43 19.19 -1.95
C THR A 115 17.01 20.58 -1.72
N ASN A 116 17.90 21.02 -2.64
CA ASN A 116 18.34 22.41 -2.76
C ASN A 116 17.76 23.11 -4.03
N GLY A 117 17.03 22.38 -4.87
CA GLY A 117 16.36 22.85 -6.07
C GLY A 117 14.88 23.18 -5.82
N ASN A 118 14.16 23.49 -6.90
CA ASN A 118 12.73 23.80 -6.83
C ASN A 118 11.90 22.51 -6.96
N VAL A 119 11.09 22.18 -5.96
CA VAL A 119 10.19 21.01 -6.04
C VAL A 119 9.06 21.28 -7.02
N THR A 120 8.99 20.48 -8.08
CA THR A 120 7.93 20.58 -9.10
C THR A 120 6.77 19.64 -8.81
N SER A 121 7.05 18.38 -8.48
CA SER A 121 6.04 17.37 -8.14
C SER A 121 6.56 16.44 -7.05
N ALA A 122 5.66 15.89 -6.23
CA ALA A 122 6.01 14.87 -5.24
C ALA A 122 4.88 13.84 -5.13
N PHE A 123 5.22 12.58 -4.90
CA PHE A 123 4.25 11.50 -4.74
C PHE A 123 4.78 10.38 -3.85
N PHE A 124 3.85 9.59 -3.33
CA PHE A 124 4.17 8.40 -2.55
C PHE A 124 4.33 7.18 -3.45
N PHE A 125 5.26 6.29 -3.12
CA PHE A 125 5.40 4.98 -3.75
C PHE A 125 6.11 4.02 -2.80
N ASP A 126 5.72 2.74 -2.75
CA ASP A 126 6.43 1.70 -1.99
C ASP A 126 7.50 1.08 -2.90
N LEU A 127 8.71 1.66 -2.90
CA LEU A 127 9.79 1.28 -3.82
C LEU A 127 10.49 -0.01 -3.39
N TRP A 128 10.50 -0.29 -2.08
CA TRP A 128 11.16 -1.47 -1.52
C TRP A 128 10.22 -2.65 -1.29
N GLU A 129 8.93 -2.52 -1.65
CA GLU A 129 7.90 -3.54 -1.48
C GLU A 129 7.83 -4.04 -0.02
N ASP A 130 8.07 -3.13 0.94
CA ASP A 130 8.05 -3.41 2.38
C ASP A 130 6.78 -2.87 3.06
N GLY A 131 5.84 -2.31 2.28
CA GLY A 131 4.56 -1.82 2.75
C GLY A 131 4.61 -0.45 3.43
N VAL A 132 5.80 0.15 3.51
CA VAL A 132 5.98 1.54 3.93
C VAL A 132 6.02 2.42 2.67
N LEU A 133 5.30 3.54 2.69
CA LEU A 133 5.34 4.48 1.56
C LEU A 133 6.62 5.31 1.61
N ASP A 134 7.35 5.33 0.51
CA ASP A 134 8.49 6.20 0.27
C ASP A 134 8.07 7.48 -0.44
N LEU A 135 8.94 8.49 -0.38
CA LEU A 135 8.71 9.77 -1.02
C LEU A 135 9.54 9.88 -2.30
N VAL A 136 8.87 10.12 -3.43
CA VAL A 136 9.51 10.42 -4.71
C VAL A 136 9.23 11.86 -5.10
N VAL A 137 10.28 12.61 -5.39
CA VAL A 137 10.21 14.04 -5.68
C VAL A 137 10.91 14.35 -7.00
N THR A 138 10.27 15.15 -7.82
CA THR A 138 10.87 15.75 -9.01
C THR A 138 11.27 17.18 -8.68
N GLU A 139 12.56 17.46 -8.76
CA GLU A 139 13.05 18.83 -8.67
C GLU A 139 13.44 19.38 -10.03
N GLU A 140 13.27 20.69 -10.19
CA GLU A 140 13.88 21.46 -11.25
C GLU A 140 15.14 22.12 -10.70
N ARG A 141 16.27 21.87 -11.38
CA ARG A 141 17.56 22.48 -11.09
C ARG A 141 17.98 23.35 -12.25
N GLU A 142 18.22 24.62 -11.94
CA GLU A 142 18.79 25.56 -12.90
C GLU A 142 20.28 25.24 -13.09
N GLN A 143 20.68 24.97 -14.33
CA GLN A 143 22.07 24.73 -14.71
C GLN A 143 22.52 25.81 -15.70
N ALA A 144 23.83 25.97 -15.87
CA ALA A 144 24.41 26.94 -16.80
C ALA A 144 23.96 26.76 -18.27
N ALA A 145 23.41 25.60 -18.63
CA ALA A 145 22.93 25.24 -19.97
C ALA A 145 21.39 25.13 -20.07
N GLY A 146 20.64 25.55 -19.04
CA GLY A 146 19.17 25.47 -18.99
C GLY A 146 18.64 24.80 -17.71
N SER A 147 17.33 24.69 -17.57
CA SER A 147 16.74 23.94 -16.46
C SER A 147 16.69 22.44 -16.75
N SER A 148 17.01 21.63 -15.74
CA SER A 148 16.98 20.17 -15.80
C SER A 148 16.08 19.62 -14.72
N HIS A 149 15.25 18.62 -15.03
CA HIS A 149 14.47 17.90 -14.03
C HIS A 149 15.22 16.67 -13.53
N GLN A 150 15.25 16.49 -12.21
CA GLN A 150 15.83 15.31 -11.56
C GLN A 150 14.79 14.63 -10.67
N LEU A 151 14.79 13.31 -10.68
CA LEU A 151 13.93 12.48 -9.82
C LEU A 151 14.76 11.98 -8.64
N LEU A 152 14.28 12.25 -7.43
CA LEU A 152 14.89 11.86 -6.17
C LEU A 152 13.94 10.93 -5.42
N ALA A 153 14.46 9.82 -4.90
CA ALA A 153 13.70 8.84 -4.14
C ALA A 153 14.25 8.75 -2.71
N PHE A 154 13.39 8.97 -1.73
CA PHE A 154 13.71 8.99 -0.31
C PHE A 154 13.06 7.80 0.37
N ARG A 155 13.90 6.90 0.86
CA ARG A 155 13.43 5.76 1.64
C ARG A 155 12.86 6.21 2.97
N HIS A 156 11.64 5.82 3.28
CA HIS A 156 11.08 6.01 4.61
C HIS A 156 11.36 4.78 5.47
N HIS A 157 11.80 5.00 6.71
CA HIS A 157 12.00 3.92 7.68
C HIS A 157 11.22 4.23 8.95
N LEU A 158 10.15 3.49 9.18
CA LEU A 158 9.37 3.54 10.42
C LEU A 158 10.13 2.79 11.52
N GLN A 159 10.35 3.45 12.66
CA GLN A 159 11.00 2.84 13.83
C GLN A 159 10.08 1.90 14.62
N ASP A 160 8.77 2.09 14.49
CA ASP A 160 7.75 1.34 15.21
C ASP A 160 7.24 0.15 14.39
N ASP A 161 6.85 -0.93 15.09
CA ASP A 161 6.26 -2.15 14.51
C ASP A 161 4.81 -1.93 14.04
N HIS A 162 4.63 -1.01 13.09
CA HIS A 162 3.37 -0.82 12.39
C HIS A 162 3.14 -1.94 11.39
N ALA A 163 1.89 -2.38 11.30
CA ALA A 163 1.51 -3.31 10.27
C ALA A 163 0.70 -2.61 9.18
N PHE A 164 0.78 -3.19 7.99
CA PHE A 164 0.08 -2.68 6.82
C PHE A 164 -0.78 -3.77 6.17
N LEU A 165 -1.73 -3.32 5.35
CA LEU A 165 -2.40 -4.15 4.36
C LEU A 165 -2.30 -3.46 3.00
N LYS A 166 -1.58 -4.07 2.05
CA LYS A 166 -1.44 -3.56 0.68
C LYS A 166 -2.45 -4.28 -0.22
N VAL A 167 -3.32 -3.55 -0.90
CA VAL A 167 -4.40 -4.12 -1.72
C VAL A 167 -4.28 -3.63 -3.16
N LEU A 168 -4.14 -4.56 -4.10
CA LEU A 168 -4.14 -4.31 -5.53
C LEU A 168 -5.36 -4.98 -6.17
N VAL A 169 -6.08 -4.24 -7.00
CA VAL A 169 -7.28 -4.74 -7.70
C VAL A 169 -7.11 -4.49 -9.19
N PRO A 170 -6.56 -5.45 -9.93
CA PRO A 170 -6.37 -5.28 -11.36
C PRO A 170 -7.64 -5.71 -12.11
N SER A 171 -7.75 -5.40 -13.41
CA SER A 171 -8.97 -5.58 -14.20
C SER A 171 -9.37 -7.04 -14.42
N GLY A 172 -8.46 -7.99 -14.21
CA GLY A 172 -8.77 -9.41 -14.08
C GLY A 172 -9.46 -10.00 -15.31
N HIS A 173 -8.75 -10.10 -16.43
CA HIS A 173 -9.29 -10.73 -17.65
C HIS A 173 -9.38 -12.26 -17.53
N CYS A 174 -8.43 -12.90 -16.85
CA CYS A 174 -8.37 -14.36 -16.71
C CYS A 174 -7.45 -14.75 -15.56
N TYR A 175 -7.82 -15.78 -14.79
CA TYR A 175 -7.00 -16.23 -13.67
C TYR A 175 -5.89 -17.21 -14.08
N HIS A 176 -6.23 -18.20 -14.90
CA HIS A 176 -5.35 -19.26 -15.36
C HIS A 176 -5.71 -19.63 -16.81
N ASN A 177 -4.75 -20.08 -17.61
CA ASN A 177 -4.94 -20.43 -19.03
C ASN A 177 -5.62 -19.31 -19.84
N CYS A 178 -5.10 -18.10 -19.69
CA CYS A 178 -5.46 -16.98 -20.55
C CYS A 178 -5.24 -17.34 -22.01
N ARG A 179 -6.14 -16.88 -22.90
CA ARG A 179 -5.91 -17.02 -24.34
C ARG A 179 -4.59 -16.31 -24.68
N SER A 180 -3.84 -16.87 -25.64
CA SER A 180 -2.54 -16.35 -26.06
C SER A 180 -2.58 -14.82 -26.23
N GLY A 181 -1.75 -14.10 -25.45
CA GLY A 181 -1.64 -12.63 -25.46
C GLY A 181 -2.38 -11.88 -24.35
N GLN A 182 -3.21 -12.53 -23.53
CA GLN A 182 -3.87 -11.88 -22.39
C GLN A 182 -3.06 -12.05 -21.10
N MET A 183 -2.69 -10.94 -20.46
CA MET A 183 -2.08 -10.93 -19.13
C MET A 183 -3.13 -11.33 -18.08
N PRO A 184 -2.86 -12.30 -17.18
CA PRO A 184 -3.85 -12.80 -16.23
C PRO A 184 -4.42 -11.70 -15.33
N TYR A 185 -3.55 -10.88 -14.78
CA TYR A 185 -3.95 -9.82 -13.87
C TYR A 185 -4.57 -8.61 -14.59
N GLY A 186 -4.20 -8.33 -15.85
CA GLY A 186 -4.68 -7.16 -16.58
C GLY A 186 -4.01 -5.85 -16.12
N SER A 187 -4.73 -4.73 -16.24
CA SER A 187 -4.27 -3.37 -15.88
C SER A 187 -4.90 -2.89 -14.57
N VAL A 188 -4.44 -1.77 -14.02
CA VAL A 188 -5.10 -1.10 -12.89
C VAL A 188 -6.54 -0.74 -13.31
N LEU A 189 -7.51 -1.08 -12.46
CA LEU A 189 -8.91 -0.81 -12.71
C LEU A 189 -9.32 0.50 -12.01
N PRO A 190 -9.79 1.53 -12.75
CA PRO A 190 -10.36 2.72 -12.11
C PRO A 190 -11.72 2.42 -11.50
N GLY A 191 -12.15 3.24 -10.53
CA GLY A 191 -13.49 3.10 -9.92
C GLY A 191 -13.57 1.95 -8.91
N VAL A 192 -12.43 1.47 -8.43
CA VAL A 192 -12.38 0.47 -7.36
C VAL A 192 -12.42 1.18 -6.02
N VAL A 193 -13.28 0.71 -5.13
CA VAL A 193 -13.33 1.14 -3.73
C VAL A 193 -12.89 -0.02 -2.86
N VAL A 194 -11.89 0.20 -2.01
CA VAL A 194 -11.40 -0.77 -1.05
C VAL A 194 -11.69 -0.25 0.35
N ARG A 195 -12.33 -1.08 1.17
CA ARG A 195 -12.63 -0.82 2.56
C ARG A 195 -12.04 -1.92 3.42
N PHE A 196 -11.40 -1.56 4.52
CA PHE A 196 -11.04 -2.53 5.55
C PHE A 196 -11.70 -2.18 6.88
N SER A 197 -11.93 -3.20 7.71
CA SER A 197 -12.25 -3.01 9.12
C SER A 197 -11.43 -3.97 9.97
N THR A 198 -10.94 -3.47 11.10
CA THR A 198 -10.21 -4.24 12.10
C THR A 198 -10.48 -3.67 13.50
N THR A 199 -10.06 -4.40 14.52
CA THR A 199 -10.11 -3.98 15.91
C THR A 199 -8.68 -3.83 16.43
N ASP A 200 -8.37 -2.64 16.95
CA ASP A 200 -7.09 -2.34 17.59
C ASP A 200 -6.94 -3.10 18.93
N ARG A 201 -5.73 -3.18 19.48
CA ARG A 201 -5.41 -3.79 20.78
C ARG A 201 -6.25 -3.26 21.94
N MET A 202 -6.70 -2.01 21.84
CA MET A 202 -7.59 -1.37 22.82
C MET A 202 -9.08 -1.68 22.62
N GLY A 203 -9.43 -2.62 21.73
CA GLY A 203 -10.83 -2.95 21.41
C GLY A 203 -11.56 -1.88 20.59
N ARG A 204 -10.82 -0.92 20.03
CA ARG A 204 -11.38 0.16 19.21
C ARG A 204 -11.50 -0.29 17.76
N ARG A 205 -12.67 -0.11 17.17
CA ARG A 205 -12.90 -0.40 15.75
C ARG A 205 -12.18 0.64 14.89
N LYS A 206 -11.32 0.17 13.99
CA LYS A 206 -10.68 0.95 12.93
C LYS A 206 -11.27 0.56 11.60
N GLU A 207 -11.61 1.56 10.79
CA GLU A 207 -12.06 1.36 9.41
C GLU A 207 -11.39 2.39 8.53
N GLY A 208 -10.97 1.95 7.35
CA GLY A 208 -10.45 2.85 6.33
C GLY A 208 -11.06 2.50 4.98
N VAL A 209 -11.24 3.54 4.17
CA VAL A 209 -11.73 3.43 2.79
C VAL A 209 -10.74 4.17 1.90
N ARG A 210 -10.34 3.54 0.80
CA ARG A 210 -9.62 4.19 -0.29
C ARG A 210 -10.21 3.80 -1.63
N THR A 211 -10.19 4.76 -2.54
CA THR A 211 -10.57 4.56 -3.94
C THR A 211 -9.32 4.49 -4.80
N LEU A 212 -9.19 3.43 -5.60
CA LEU A 212 -8.15 3.34 -6.61
C LEU A 212 -8.60 4.15 -7.83
N THR A 213 -7.79 5.14 -8.17
CA THR A 213 -8.04 6.05 -9.29
C THR A 213 -6.84 5.99 -10.22
N SER A 214 -7.09 6.05 -11.53
CA SER A 214 -6.05 5.98 -12.57
C SER A 214 -5.96 7.29 -13.36
N GLY A 215 -6.46 8.40 -12.79
CA GLY A 215 -6.66 9.66 -13.50
C GLY A 215 -5.42 10.55 -13.59
N HIS A 216 -4.44 10.33 -12.70
CA HIS A 216 -3.22 11.11 -12.63
C HIS A 216 -1.99 10.19 -12.51
N ALA A 217 -0.88 10.59 -13.15
CA ALA A 217 0.37 9.81 -13.19
C ALA A 217 1.00 9.55 -11.80
N HIS A 218 0.55 10.26 -10.77
CA HIS A 218 1.11 10.24 -9.41
C HIS A 218 0.24 9.48 -8.39
N GLN A 219 -0.86 8.85 -8.82
CA GLN A 219 -1.70 8.04 -7.94
C GLN A 219 -1.17 6.61 -7.82
N LEU A 220 -1.20 6.07 -6.60
CA LEU A 220 -0.78 4.71 -6.32
C LEU A 220 -1.68 3.70 -7.06
N PRO A 221 -1.12 2.68 -7.74
CA PRO A 221 -1.91 1.65 -8.39
C PRO A 221 -2.55 0.66 -7.41
N PHE A 222 -2.19 0.76 -6.13
CA PHE A 222 -2.67 -0.04 -5.01
C PHE A 222 -3.06 0.86 -3.83
N ALA A 223 -3.83 0.34 -2.89
CA ALA A 223 -4.10 0.99 -1.62
C ALA A 223 -3.21 0.37 -0.54
N VAL A 224 -2.47 1.20 0.18
CA VAL A 224 -1.82 0.80 1.43
C VAL A 224 -2.68 1.32 2.57
N PHE A 225 -3.01 0.43 3.50
CA PHE A 225 -3.71 0.77 4.73
C PHE A 225 -2.80 0.51 5.91
N GLY A 226 -2.55 1.55 6.70
CA GLY A 226 -2.00 1.44 8.03
C GLY A 226 -2.98 0.76 8.96
N LEU A 227 -2.52 -0.28 9.64
CA LEU A 227 -3.31 -0.97 10.64
C LEU A 227 -2.98 -0.49 12.07
N GLY A 228 -1.93 0.34 12.21
CA GLY A 228 -1.35 0.70 13.49
C GLY A 228 -0.34 -0.34 13.98
N GLN A 229 0.10 -0.16 15.22
CA GLN A 229 1.04 -1.08 15.85
C GLN A 229 0.39 -2.45 16.09
N THR A 230 1.02 -3.51 15.59
CA THR A 230 0.77 -4.91 15.99
C THR A 230 -0.71 -5.38 16.01
N PRO A 231 -1.47 -5.17 14.93
CA PRO A 231 -2.75 -5.84 14.74
C PRO A 231 -2.54 -7.35 14.65
N SER A 232 -3.48 -8.11 15.20
CA SER A 232 -3.46 -9.57 15.09
C SER A 232 -4.19 -10.06 13.82
N LEU A 233 -5.13 -9.27 13.29
CA LEU A 233 -6.05 -9.70 12.25
C LEU A 233 -6.65 -8.49 11.52
N VAL A 234 -6.88 -8.62 10.22
CA VAL A 234 -7.83 -7.76 9.49
C VAL A 234 -9.16 -8.51 9.41
N GLU A 235 -10.16 -8.05 10.17
CA GLU A 235 -11.45 -8.73 10.31
C GLU A 235 -12.21 -8.76 8.99
N ARG A 236 -12.16 -7.66 8.23
CA ARG A 236 -12.90 -7.50 6.98
C ARG A 236 -12.10 -6.72 5.96
N LEU A 237 -12.12 -7.21 4.72
CA LEU A 237 -11.76 -6.46 3.53
C LEU A 237 -12.94 -6.54 2.56
N GLU A 238 -13.42 -5.39 2.11
CA GLU A 238 -14.46 -5.27 1.11
C GLU A 238 -13.90 -4.52 -0.10
N VAL A 239 -14.08 -5.11 -1.28
CA VAL A 239 -13.71 -4.49 -2.55
C VAL A 239 -14.96 -4.32 -3.39
N GLY A 240 -15.25 -3.08 -3.74
CA GLY A 240 -16.27 -2.69 -4.71
C GLY A 240 -15.60 -2.34 -6.03
N VAL A 241 -16.17 -2.81 -7.13
CA VAL A 241 -15.76 -2.46 -8.48
C VAL A 241 -16.96 -1.87 -9.20
N GLU A 242 -16.77 -0.67 -9.76
CA GLU A 242 -17.74 -0.03 -10.63
C GLU A 242 -17.09 0.23 -11.99
N GLY A 243 -17.58 -0.45 -13.04
CA GLY A 243 -17.03 -0.31 -14.39
C GLY A 243 -17.80 -1.09 -15.44
N GLY A 244 -17.93 -0.52 -16.65
CA GLY A 244 -18.59 -1.20 -17.77
C GLY A 244 -20.09 -1.48 -17.56
N GLY A 245 -20.78 -0.69 -16.73
CA GLY A 245 -22.20 -0.86 -16.40
C GLY A 245 -22.48 -1.92 -15.34
N VAL A 246 -21.45 -2.46 -14.68
CA VAL A 246 -21.58 -3.41 -13.58
C VAL A 246 -21.04 -2.79 -12.30
N THR A 247 -21.87 -2.80 -11.26
CA THR A 247 -21.48 -2.45 -9.89
C THR A 247 -21.58 -3.71 -9.05
N ALA A 248 -20.45 -4.18 -8.54
CA ALA A 248 -20.40 -5.39 -7.72
C ALA A 248 -19.41 -5.19 -6.57
N SER A 249 -19.69 -5.80 -5.42
CA SER A 249 -18.76 -5.82 -4.30
C SER A 249 -18.60 -7.24 -3.75
N ARG A 250 -17.45 -7.49 -3.14
CA ARG A 250 -17.19 -8.70 -2.38
C ARG A 250 -16.42 -8.40 -1.12
N GLN A 251 -16.77 -9.17 -0.08
CA GLN A 251 -16.12 -9.16 1.19
C GLN A 251 -15.30 -10.44 1.43
N TRP A 252 -14.16 -10.29 2.07
CA TRP A 252 -13.36 -11.35 2.68
C TRP A 252 -13.13 -11.03 4.16
N THR A 253 -12.89 -12.07 4.95
CA THR A 253 -12.71 -11.97 6.40
C THR A 253 -11.44 -12.68 6.83
N ASN A 254 -10.91 -12.28 7.98
CA ASN A 254 -9.76 -12.92 8.63
C ASN A 254 -8.48 -12.92 7.77
N LEU A 255 -8.08 -11.73 7.30
CA LEU A 255 -6.84 -11.57 6.54
C LEU A 255 -5.65 -11.30 7.48
N VAL A 256 -4.47 -11.72 7.04
CA VAL A 256 -3.23 -11.61 7.80
C VAL A 256 -2.62 -10.22 7.57
N PRO A 257 -2.27 -9.46 8.62
CA PRO A 257 -1.49 -8.22 8.51
C PRO A 257 -0.12 -8.45 7.82
N ASN A 258 0.54 -7.38 7.38
CA ASN A 258 1.84 -7.43 6.68
C ASN A 258 1.80 -8.32 5.43
N SER A 259 0.68 -8.22 4.70
CA SER A 259 0.47 -8.96 3.48
C SER A 259 0.05 -8.04 2.35
N GLN A 260 0.45 -8.45 1.15
CA GLN A 260 -0.04 -7.90 -0.09
C GLN A 260 -1.16 -8.79 -0.61
N VAL A 261 -2.31 -8.19 -0.83
CA VAL A 261 -3.52 -8.85 -1.28
C VAL A 261 -3.83 -8.41 -2.70
N ILE A 262 -3.97 -9.37 -3.60
CA ILE A 262 -4.40 -9.14 -4.98
C ILE A 262 -5.82 -9.68 -5.14
N VAL A 263 -6.76 -8.78 -5.40
CA VAL A 263 -8.17 -9.13 -5.63
C VAL A 263 -8.46 -9.11 -7.11
N ILE A 264 -8.82 -10.24 -7.68
CA ILE A 264 -9.05 -10.42 -9.12
C ILE A 264 -10.57 -10.48 -9.37
N PRO A 265 -11.18 -9.39 -9.88
CA PRO A 265 -12.62 -9.27 -10.08
C PRO A 265 -13.08 -9.95 -11.38
N SER A 266 -12.77 -11.23 -11.54
CA SER A 266 -13.09 -12.01 -12.75
C SER A 266 -14.04 -13.17 -12.47
N PRO A 267 -15.19 -13.28 -13.16
CA PRO A 267 -15.81 -12.27 -14.03
C PRO A 267 -16.42 -11.11 -13.22
N PRO A 268 -16.45 -9.86 -13.76
CA PRO A 268 -16.92 -8.68 -13.01
C PRO A 268 -18.37 -8.78 -12.50
N SER A 269 -19.25 -9.46 -13.24
CA SER A 269 -20.68 -9.61 -12.91
C SER A 269 -20.98 -10.64 -11.82
N GLN A 270 -20.00 -11.45 -11.40
CA GLN A 270 -20.21 -12.50 -10.39
C GLN A 270 -19.19 -12.34 -9.25
N PRO A 271 -19.44 -11.45 -8.28
CA PRO A 271 -18.51 -11.18 -7.18
C PRO A 271 -18.11 -12.44 -6.40
N LEU A 272 -19.04 -13.39 -6.23
CA LEU A 272 -18.79 -14.67 -5.55
C LEU A 272 -17.71 -15.55 -6.22
N ARG A 273 -17.37 -15.29 -7.49
CA ARG A 273 -16.31 -16.02 -8.20
C ARG A 273 -14.96 -15.30 -8.20
N TRP A 274 -14.91 -14.05 -7.74
CA TRP A 274 -13.65 -13.30 -7.61
C TRP A 274 -12.65 -14.08 -6.76
N ARG A 275 -11.37 -13.87 -7.02
CA ARG A 275 -10.32 -14.56 -6.27
C ARG A 275 -9.50 -13.53 -5.50
N LEU A 276 -9.05 -13.95 -4.33
CA LEU A 276 -8.15 -13.18 -3.49
C LEU A 276 -6.89 -14.03 -3.35
N GLU A 277 -5.76 -13.47 -3.76
CA GLU A 277 -4.44 -14.05 -3.52
C GLU A 277 -3.72 -13.20 -2.47
N LEU A 278 -3.06 -13.88 -1.54
CA LEU A 278 -2.34 -13.25 -0.46
C LEU A 278 -0.87 -13.62 -0.58
N TYR A 279 -0.04 -12.60 -0.70
CA TYR A 279 1.41 -12.69 -0.69
C TYR A 279 1.88 -12.17 0.66
N LEU A 280 2.66 -12.99 1.36
CA LEU A 280 3.32 -12.57 2.58
C LEU A 280 4.60 -11.85 2.18
N THR A 281 4.75 -10.60 2.59
CA THR A 281 6.00 -9.87 2.42
C THR A 281 7.05 -10.58 3.29
N PRO A 282 8.11 -11.17 2.70
CA PRO A 282 9.11 -11.86 3.49
C PRO A 282 9.87 -10.81 4.30
N GLY A 283 9.66 -10.78 5.62
CA GLY A 283 10.44 -9.91 6.49
C GLY A 283 11.92 -10.24 6.37
N GLN A 284 12.80 -9.24 6.52
CA GLN A 284 14.27 -9.45 6.50
C GLN A 284 14.72 -10.54 7.49
N LEU A 285 13.93 -10.76 8.55
CA LEU A 285 14.11 -11.79 9.56
C LEU A 285 14.03 -13.23 9.00
N VAL A 286 13.37 -13.46 7.86
CA VAL A 286 13.27 -14.80 7.23
C VAL A 286 14.66 -15.32 6.88
N TYR A 287 15.54 -14.48 6.33
CA TYR A 287 16.89 -14.90 5.98
C TYR A 287 17.76 -15.15 7.22
N SER A 288 17.63 -14.29 8.24
CA SER A 288 18.35 -14.47 9.50
C SER A 288 17.93 -15.75 10.21
N THR A 289 16.63 -16.03 10.29
CA THR A 289 16.10 -17.26 10.92
C THR A 289 16.46 -18.50 10.13
N ALA A 290 16.40 -18.45 8.79
CA ALA A 290 16.87 -19.54 7.93
C ALA A 290 18.37 -19.81 8.14
N GLY A 291 19.18 -18.75 8.26
CA GLY A 291 20.61 -18.86 8.56
C GLY A 291 20.89 -19.54 9.90
N VAL A 292 20.20 -19.11 10.97
CA VAL A 292 20.31 -19.72 12.29
C VAL A 292 19.86 -21.19 12.28
N LEU A 293 18.76 -21.48 11.59
CA LEU A 293 18.23 -22.85 11.46
C LEU A 293 19.20 -23.76 10.70
N ALA A 294 19.80 -23.26 9.61
CA ALA A 294 20.82 -23.98 8.86
C ALA A 294 22.08 -24.24 9.71
N ALA A 295 22.52 -23.26 10.49
CA ALA A 295 23.64 -23.43 11.42
C ALA A 295 23.34 -24.48 12.50
N LEU A 296 22.12 -24.50 13.03
CA LEU A 296 21.68 -25.51 14.01
C LEU A 296 21.66 -26.92 13.39
N PHE A 297 21.15 -27.06 12.17
CA PHE A 297 21.18 -28.34 11.46
C PHE A 297 22.60 -28.83 11.17
N LEU A 298 23.51 -27.94 10.77
CA LEU A 298 24.92 -28.29 10.57
C LEU A 298 25.60 -28.71 11.87
N ALA A 299 25.40 -27.98 12.96
CA ALA A 299 25.99 -28.29 14.26
C ALA A 299 25.54 -29.67 14.78
N THR A 300 24.24 -29.97 14.66
CA THR A 300 23.69 -31.27 15.06
C THR A 300 24.18 -32.39 14.15
N ALA A 301 24.29 -32.19 12.84
CA ALA A 301 24.84 -33.18 11.91
C ALA A 301 26.31 -33.51 12.23
N VAL A 302 27.14 -32.51 12.53
CA VAL A 302 28.54 -32.71 12.93
C VAL A 302 28.63 -33.50 14.23
N LEU A 303 27.80 -33.18 15.22
CA LEU A 303 27.78 -33.92 16.49
C LEU A 303 27.42 -35.40 16.28
N VAL A 304 26.39 -35.67 15.47
CA VAL A 304 25.99 -37.05 15.13
C VAL A 304 27.11 -37.79 14.40
N LEU A 305 27.79 -37.15 13.44
CA LEU A 305 28.91 -37.75 12.72
C LEU A 305 30.09 -38.08 13.65
N LEU A 306 30.42 -37.18 14.58
CA LEU A 306 31.46 -37.40 15.58
C LEU A 306 31.11 -38.57 16.51
N LEU A 307 29.85 -38.68 16.94
CA LEU A 307 29.39 -39.79 17.75
C LEU A 307 29.43 -41.11 16.97
N GLN A 308 28.96 -41.15 15.72
CA GLN A 308 29.01 -42.34 14.88
C GLN A 308 30.43 -42.82 14.58
N THR A 309 31.37 -41.89 14.38
CA THR A 309 32.78 -42.25 14.16
C THR A 309 33.43 -42.78 15.43
N ARG A 310 33.13 -42.21 16.59
CA ARG A 310 33.57 -42.74 17.89
C ARG A 310 33.00 -44.12 18.17
N GLU A 311 31.72 -44.31 17.91
CA GLU A 311 31.04 -45.61 18.03
C GLU A 311 31.72 -46.65 17.12
N LYS A 312 31.86 -46.35 15.82
CA LYS A 312 32.56 -47.24 14.86
C LYS A 312 33.99 -47.58 15.30
N TYR A 313 34.69 -46.63 15.90
CA TYR A 313 36.04 -46.85 16.41
C TYR A 313 36.06 -47.79 17.62
N GLN A 314 35.13 -47.62 18.58
CA GLN A 314 34.98 -48.50 19.73
C GLN A 314 34.60 -49.92 19.30
N ASP A 315 33.61 -50.04 18.42
CA ASP A 315 33.15 -51.31 17.85
C ASP A 315 34.28 -52.10 17.17
N SER A 316 35.16 -51.39 16.45
CA SER A 316 36.31 -51.97 15.78
C SER A 316 37.35 -52.49 16.78
N ARG A 317 37.53 -51.83 17.93
CA ARG A 317 38.44 -52.28 18.99
C ARG A 317 37.91 -53.54 19.67
N GLU A 318 36.62 -53.60 19.96
CA GLU A 318 35.99 -54.78 20.57
C GLU A 318 36.08 -56.00 19.64
N LYS A 319 35.81 -55.83 18.34
CA LYS A 319 35.95 -56.90 17.34
C LYS A 319 37.38 -57.45 17.26
N ARG A 320 38.41 -56.60 17.42
CA ARG A 320 39.81 -57.05 17.46
C ARG A 320 40.12 -57.87 18.71
N MET A 321 39.64 -57.43 19.88
CA MET A 321 39.82 -58.16 21.14
C MET A 321 39.10 -59.51 21.15
N ALA A 322 37.89 -59.58 20.59
CA ALA A 322 37.17 -60.83 20.44
C ALA A 322 37.93 -61.86 19.57
N LYS A 323 38.49 -61.44 18.42
CA LYS A 323 39.29 -62.31 17.54
C LYS A 323 40.53 -62.88 18.23
N HIS A 324 41.24 -62.07 19.03
CA HIS A 324 42.38 -62.55 19.81
C HIS A 324 41.97 -63.57 20.88
N LYS A 325 40.79 -63.40 21.50
CA LYS A 325 40.24 -64.34 22.49
C LYS A 325 39.85 -65.69 21.86
N PHE A 326 39.34 -65.69 20.63
CA PHE A 326 39.05 -66.93 19.87
C PHE A 326 40.33 -67.68 19.46
N HIS A 327 41.40 -66.96 19.09
CA HIS A 327 42.67 -67.60 18.75
C HIS A 327 43.33 -68.32 19.94
N PHE A 328 43.06 -67.91 21.18
CA PHE A 328 43.62 -68.52 22.39
C PHE A 328 42.81 -69.73 22.90
N ASN A 329 41.51 -69.83 22.58
CA ASN A 329 40.65 -70.95 22.97
C ASN A 329 40.69 -72.15 22.01
N ALA A 330 41.47 -72.08 20.94
CA ALA A 330 41.56 -73.11 19.89
C ALA A 330 42.91 -73.86 19.86
N MET A 331 43.80 -73.59 20.82
CA MET A 331 44.99 -74.39 21.15
C MET A 331 44.77 -75.07 22.50
#